data_AF-A0A3M2IVS0-F1
#
_entry.id   AF-A0A3M2IVS0-F1
#
_cell.length_a   1.000
_cell.length_b   1.000
_cell.length_c   1.000
_cell.angle_alpha   90.00
_cell.angle_beta   90.00
_cell.angle_gamma   90.00
#
_symmetry.space_group_name_H-M   'P 1'
#
loop_
_entity.id
_entity.type
_entity.pdbx_description
1 polymer ?
#
loop_
_entity_poly.entity_id
_entity_poly.type
_entity_poly.pdbx_seq_one_letter_code
_entity_poly.pdbx_strand_id
1 'polypeptide(L)'
;MGKAGIGILLMGMLITVAWAQSPVERFFADADRFFGRYYVIQGRVDYVGIQTDSLRLSRLIAMIGNIAPDHLGEDSLRKAFWINAYNLLVIHSVVSHHPLNSPRDVPGFFNQRRHRVAGEWLTLDELEHRRLRKRYKDPRLHFALVCAAMGCPRIIPRAYLPATLSRQLEERTRRTVNDPAYVRVDPAGHRVWVSEIFRWYADDFGGEAPAVIRFINGYRTDPIPEGYSLAYIPYDWTLNGYREAPSPSSEAPEGEPPPGRPGIPRGEGSSISPEANLQAYTPSTLLQPGEVEIKLFNNLYTQTAFFDARGHRVAGDRRTSFFTGIAALRVGMDFRWNVGVEVYFKAVRYDVRNSSPFDVLKFSRGNHTRSAITAIAPTVMFAPLSSLPHLSVQTLLLFPAASDLEGMEGRNEFLDQGELQWWTR
;
A
#
# COMPACT_ATOMS: atom_id res chain seq x y z
N MET A 1 46.39 42.15 -40.36
CA MET A 1 45.97 42.44 -38.96
C MET A 1 44.52 42.03 -38.81
N GLY A 2 44.19 41.43 -37.67
CA GLY A 2 43.20 40.35 -37.53
C GLY A 2 41.73 40.67 -37.84
N LYS A 3 41.06 39.71 -38.49
CA LYS A 3 39.58 39.62 -38.54
C LYS A 3 39.14 38.71 -37.39
N ALA A 4 38.29 39.24 -36.52
CA ALA A 4 37.73 38.53 -35.37
C ALA A 4 36.77 37.42 -35.85
N GLY A 5 37.03 36.18 -35.41
CA GLY A 5 36.15 35.04 -35.63
C GLY A 5 35.06 35.01 -34.56
N ILE A 6 33.80 34.99 -34.98
CA ILE A 6 32.64 34.73 -34.13
C ILE A 6 32.54 33.21 -33.96
N GLY A 7 32.89 32.72 -32.77
CA GLY A 7 32.68 31.33 -32.39
C GLY A 7 31.22 31.11 -32.01
N ILE A 8 30.49 30.35 -32.82
CA ILE A 8 29.15 29.83 -32.47
C ILE A 8 29.37 28.63 -31.55
N LEU A 9 29.10 28.79 -30.27
CA LEU A 9 29.09 27.71 -29.30
C LEU A 9 27.77 26.93 -29.46
N LEU A 10 27.83 25.81 -30.19
CA LEU A 10 26.73 24.85 -30.28
C LEU A 10 26.64 24.09 -28.96
N MET A 11 25.74 24.53 -28.08
CA MET A 11 25.40 23.80 -26.85
C MET A 11 24.55 22.58 -27.22
N GLY A 12 25.19 21.41 -27.28
CA GLY A 12 24.51 20.14 -27.50
C GLY A 12 23.58 19.81 -26.33
N MET A 13 22.28 19.77 -26.60
CA MET A 13 21.26 19.32 -25.66
C MET A 13 21.35 17.79 -25.53
N LEU A 14 21.91 17.30 -24.42
CA LEU A 14 21.81 15.89 -24.06
C LEU A 14 20.36 15.60 -23.66
N ILE A 15 19.62 14.97 -24.55
CA ILE A 15 18.30 14.41 -24.24
C ILE A 15 18.54 13.11 -23.47
N THR A 16 18.44 13.17 -22.13
CA THR A 16 18.32 11.96 -21.31
C THR A 16 16.89 11.44 -21.48
N VAL A 17 16.74 10.31 -22.17
CA VAL A 17 15.46 9.59 -22.21
C VAL A 17 15.28 8.90 -20.87
N ALA A 18 14.53 9.54 -19.96
CA ALA A 18 14.05 8.89 -18.75
C ALA A 18 13.01 7.82 -19.15
N TRP A 19 13.34 6.55 -18.94
CA TRP A 19 12.41 5.45 -19.16
C TRP A 19 11.32 5.54 -18.08
N ALA A 20 10.12 5.97 -18.47
CA ALA A 20 8.97 5.97 -17.57
C ALA A 20 8.64 4.51 -17.19
N GLN A 21 8.64 4.22 -15.89
CA GLN A 21 8.30 2.90 -15.37
C GLN A 21 6.92 2.46 -15.88
N SER A 22 6.81 1.26 -16.42
CA SER A 22 5.54 0.77 -16.98
C SER A 22 4.44 0.78 -15.89
N PRO A 23 3.15 1.01 -16.24
CA PRO A 23 2.06 1.00 -15.26
C PRO A 23 2.01 -0.30 -14.43
N VAL A 24 2.39 -1.42 -15.05
CA VAL A 24 2.42 -2.74 -14.41
C VAL A 24 3.58 -2.86 -13.41
N GLU A 25 4.76 -2.36 -13.74
CA GLU A 25 5.89 -2.34 -12.79
C GLU A 25 5.59 -1.46 -11.56
N ARG A 26 4.96 -0.30 -11.77
CA ARG A 26 4.51 0.56 -10.67
C ARG A 26 3.50 -0.15 -9.77
N PHE A 27 2.55 -0.88 -10.36
CA PHE A 27 1.61 -1.70 -9.60
C PHE A 27 2.34 -2.74 -8.73
N PHE A 28 3.31 -3.47 -9.26
CA PHE A 28 4.06 -4.45 -8.46
C PHE A 28 4.84 -3.79 -7.31
N ALA A 29 5.49 -2.66 -7.56
CA ALA A 29 6.22 -1.92 -6.51
C ALA A 29 5.27 -1.40 -5.41
N ASP A 30 4.09 -0.90 -5.79
CA ASP A 30 3.08 -0.42 -4.85
C ASP A 30 2.46 -1.56 -4.04
N ALA A 31 2.15 -2.69 -4.69
CA ALA A 31 1.62 -3.88 -4.04
C ALA A 31 2.66 -4.46 -3.07
N ASP A 32 3.94 -4.48 -3.45
CA ASP A 32 5.01 -4.99 -2.59
C ASP A 32 5.14 -4.19 -1.30
N ARG A 33 5.10 -2.86 -1.40
CA ARG A 33 5.07 -1.97 -0.23
C ARG A 33 3.81 -2.14 0.60
N PHE A 34 2.65 -2.27 -0.06
CA PHE A 34 1.37 -2.49 0.62
C PHE A 34 1.42 -3.73 1.52
N PHE A 35 1.85 -4.86 0.98
CA PHE A 35 1.95 -6.09 1.75
C PHE A 35 3.12 -6.02 2.75
N GLY A 36 4.34 -5.74 2.29
CA GLY A 36 5.54 -5.96 3.09
C GLY A 36 5.87 -4.88 4.10
N ARG A 37 5.47 -3.63 3.86
CA ARG A 37 5.83 -2.50 4.72
C ARG A 37 4.69 -1.99 5.56
N TYR A 38 3.45 -2.11 5.08
CA TYR A 38 2.33 -1.41 5.68
C TYR A 38 1.33 -2.34 6.38
N TYR A 39 0.83 -3.39 5.73
CA TYR A 39 -0.42 -4.00 6.19
C TYR A 39 -0.41 -5.51 6.37
N VAL A 40 0.69 -6.23 6.11
CA VAL A 40 0.80 -7.64 6.46
C VAL A 40 1.80 -7.83 7.60
N ILE A 41 1.27 -8.25 8.75
CA ILE A 41 2.03 -8.44 9.98
C ILE A 41 1.84 -9.89 10.43
N GLN A 42 2.94 -10.62 10.58
CA GLN A 42 2.94 -12.04 11.00
C GLN A 42 2.04 -12.96 10.15
N GLY A 43 1.81 -12.61 8.89
CA GLY A 43 0.95 -13.35 7.96
C GLY A 43 -0.55 -13.09 8.13
N ARG A 44 -0.92 -11.99 8.82
CA ARG A 44 -2.28 -11.47 8.99
C ARG A 44 -2.38 -10.06 8.41
N VAL A 45 -3.60 -9.59 8.15
CA VAL A 45 -3.86 -8.29 7.51
C VAL A 45 -4.33 -7.25 8.53
N ASP A 46 -3.69 -6.08 8.57
CA ASP A 46 -4.13 -4.95 9.40
C ASP A 46 -5.29 -4.18 8.75
N TYR A 47 -6.50 -4.74 8.84
CA TYR A 47 -7.71 -4.14 8.25
C TYR A 47 -8.06 -2.77 8.84
N VAL A 48 -7.78 -2.54 10.14
CA VAL A 48 -8.05 -1.27 10.82
C VAL A 48 -7.08 -0.19 10.34
N GLY A 49 -5.79 -0.51 10.22
CA GLY A 49 -4.79 0.39 9.65
C GLY A 49 -5.12 0.75 8.19
N ILE A 50 -5.61 -0.21 7.41
CA ILE A 50 -6.04 0.05 6.02
C ILE A 50 -7.28 0.96 5.98
N GLN A 51 -8.28 0.78 6.86
CA GLN A 51 -9.43 1.69 6.92
C GLN A 51 -9.00 3.13 7.21
N THR A 52 -7.97 3.30 8.03
CA THR A 52 -7.44 4.61 8.44
C THR A 52 -6.61 5.28 7.33
N ASP A 53 -5.88 4.50 6.52
CA ASP A 53 -5.11 4.97 5.34
C ASP A 53 -5.60 4.27 4.06
N SER A 54 -6.85 4.53 3.71
CA SER A 54 -7.54 3.88 2.59
C SER A 54 -7.00 4.27 1.21
N LEU A 55 -6.25 5.37 1.11
CA LEU A 55 -5.74 5.91 -0.14
C LEU A 55 -4.79 4.94 -0.86
N ARG A 56 -3.96 4.20 -0.10
CA ARG A 56 -3.01 3.23 -0.67
C ARG A 56 -3.74 2.08 -1.36
N LEU A 57 -4.75 1.53 -0.70
CA LEU A 57 -5.55 0.45 -1.27
C LEU A 57 -6.35 0.95 -2.48
N SER A 58 -7.01 2.10 -2.38
CA SER A 58 -7.79 2.69 -3.48
C SER A 58 -6.96 2.92 -4.74
N ARG A 59 -5.71 3.39 -4.60
CA ARG A 59 -4.78 3.53 -5.74
C ARG A 59 -4.45 2.19 -6.39
N LEU A 60 -4.18 1.16 -5.59
CA LEU A 60 -3.94 -0.19 -6.12
C LEU A 60 -5.16 -0.76 -6.83
N ILE A 61 -6.37 -0.58 -6.29
CA ILE A 61 -7.62 -1.00 -6.96
C ILE A 61 -7.81 -0.26 -8.28
N ALA A 62 -7.52 1.04 -8.34
CA ALA A 62 -7.57 1.81 -9.58
C ALA A 62 -6.55 1.30 -10.61
N MET A 63 -5.31 1.01 -10.19
CA MET A 63 -4.29 0.40 -11.07
C MET A 63 -4.74 -0.95 -11.61
N ILE A 64 -5.24 -1.83 -10.75
CA ILE A 64 -5.77 -3.16 -11.12
C ILE A 64 -6.83 -3.03 -12.22
N GLY A 65 -7.73 -2.03 -12.12
CA GLY A 65 -8.78 -1.82 -13.11
C GLY A 65 -8.32 -1.18 -14.42
N ASN A 66 -7.24 -0.38 -14.40
CA ASN A 66 -6.79 0.42 -15.53
C ASN A 66 -5.61 -0.16 -16.31
N ILE A 67 -4.91 -1.18 -15.78
CA ILE A 67 -3.87 -1.89 -16.53
C ILE A 67 -4.50 -2.51 -17.78
N ALA A 68 -3.95 -2.21 -18.96
CA ALA A 68 -4.47 -2.75 -20.21
C ALA A 68 -4.07 -4.24 -20.35
N PRO A 69 -4.95 -5.15 -20.82
CA PRO A 69 -4.65 -6.59 -20.94
C PRO A 69 -3.39 -6.91 -21.76
N ASP A 70 -3.12 -6.12 -22.79
CA ASP A 70 -1.97 -6.13 -23.68
C ASP A 70 -0.64 -5.84 -22.95
N HIS A 71 -0.68 -5.13 -21.82
CA HIS A 71 0.49 -4.96 -20.95
C HIS A 71 0.80 -6.21 -20.08
N LEU A 72 -0.09 -7.20 -20.05
CA LEU A 72 0.09 -8.46 -19.32
C LEU A 72 0.64 -9.57 -20.25
N GLY A 73 1.66 -9.25 -21.04
CA GLY A 73 2.17 -10.10 -22.12
C GLY A 73 2.75 -11.44 -21.66
N GLU A 74 3.78 -11.41 -20.80
CA GLU A 74 4.47 -12.61 -20.31
C GLU A 74 3.61 -13.40 -19.31
N ASP A 75 3.62 -14.75 -19.39
CA ASP A 75 2.84 -15.62 -18.52
C ASP A 75 3.15 -15.42 -17.03
N SER A 76 4.44 -15.25 -16.67
CA SER A 76 4.89 -15.03 -15.29
C SER A 76 4.36 -13.70 -14.74
N LEU A 77 4.46 -12.64 -15.54
CA LEU A 77 3.97 -11.30 -15.22
C LEU A 77 2.46 -11.30 -15.06
N ARG A 78 1.74 -11.89 -16.01
CA ARG A 78 0.29 -12.01 -15.98
C ARG A 78 -0.18 -12.79 -14.77
N LYS A 79 0.45 -13.93 -14.46
CA LYS A 79 0.09 -14.77 -13.30
C LYS A 79 0.34 -14.03 -11.98
N ALA A 80 1.50 -13.38 -11.84
CA ALA A 80 1.82 -12.57 -10.67
C ALA A 80 0.82 -11.42 -10.48
N PHE A 81 0.44 -10.74 -11.58
CA PHE A 81 -0.59 -9.70 -11.55
C PHE A 81 -1.92 -10.23 -11.03
N TRP A 82 -2.43 -11.33 -11.58
CA TRP A 82 -3.72 -11.90 -11.17
C TRP A 82 -3.73 -12.36 -9.70
N ILE A 83 -2.64 -12.96 -9.21
CA ILE A 83 -2.53 -13.37 -7.80
C ILE A 83 -2.60 -12.14 -6.88
N ASN A 84 -1.81 -11.10 -7.17
CA ASN A 84 -1.83 -9.88 -6.36
C ASN A 84 -3.17 -9.16 -6.45
N ALA A 85 -3.77 -9.08 -7.64
CA ALA A 85 -5.08 -8.48 -7.84
C ALA A 85 -6.15 -9.19 -7.01
N TYR A 86 -6.19 -10.53 -7.03
CA TYR A 86 -7.11 -11.30 -6.19
C TYR A 86 -6.96 -10.95 -4.70
N ASN A 87 -5.74 -11.04 -4.17
CA ASN A 87 -5.48 -10.81 -2.75
C ASN A 87 -5.84 -9.36 -2.34
N LEU A 88 -5.51 -8.37 -3.17
CA LEU A 88 -5.86 -6.96 -2.91
C LEU A 88 -7.38 -6.72 -2.98
N LEU A 89 -8.09 -7.39 -3.90
CA LEU A 89 -9.55 -7.25 -4.04
C LEU A 89 -10.32 -7.95 -2.92
N VAL A 90 -9.81 -9.08 -2.41
CA VAL A 90 -10.31 -9.70 -1.17
C VAL A 90 -10.16 -8.72 -0.01
N ILE A 91 -8.97 -8.15 0.18
CA ILE A 91 -8.70 -7.17 1.24
C ILE A 91 -9.63 -5.95 1.11
N HIS A 92 -9.77 -5.40 -0.10
CA HIS A 92 -10.68 -4.30 -0.39
C HIS A 92 -12.13 -4.64 -0.05
N SER A 93 -12.58 -5.86 -0.37
CA SER A 93 -13.92 -6.30 -0.05
C SER A 93 -14.15 -6.40 1.46
N VAL A 94 -13.17 -6.91 2.23
CA VAL A 94 -13.23 -6.89 3.71
C VAL A 94 -13.29 -5.46 4.24
N VAL A 95 -12.36 -4.59 3.82
CA VAL A 95 -12.26 -3.20 4.31
C VAL A 95 -13.57 -2.44 4.10
N SER A 96 -14.24 -2.65 2.95
CA SER A 96 -15.52 -2.01 2.63
C SER A 96 -16.71 -2.50 3.46
N HIS A 97 -16.58 -3.62 4.19
CA HIS A 97 -17.62 -4.18 5.05
C HIS A 97 -17.19 -4.23 6.53
N HIS A 98 -16.06 -3.64 6.89
CA HIS A 98 -15.52 -3.74 8.24
C HIS A 98 -16.24 -2.77 9.21
N PRO A 99 -16.54 -3.17 10.46
CA PRO A 99 -16.10 -4.39 11.15
C PRO A 99 -16.78 -5.67 10.62
N LEU A 100 -15.96 -6.70 10.38
CA LEU A 100 -16.39 -7.97 9.81
C LEU A 100 -15.77 -9.13 10.60
N ASN A 101 -16.57 -10.15 10.93
CA ASN A 101 -16.08 -11.33 11.67
C ASN A 101 -15.66 -12.46 10.74
N SER A 102 -16.37 -12.63 9.62
CA SER A 102 -16.05 -13.61 8.59
C SER A 102 -16.37 -13.07 7.20
N PRO A 103 -15.59 -13.40 6.15
CA PRO A 103 -16.00 -13.14 4.77
C PRO A 103 -17.33 -13.84 4.41
N ARG A 104 -17.74 -14.88 5.14
CA ARG A 104 -19.02 -15.57 4.93
C ARG A 104 -20.24 -14.79 5.43
N ASP A 105 -20.02 -13.79 6.27
CA ASP A 105 -21.10 -12.93 6.79
C ASP A 105 -21.61 -11.95 5.73
N VAL A 106 -20.88 -11.80 4.61
CA VAL A 106 -21.27 -10.96 3.48
C VAL A 106 -21.86 -11.82 2.38
N PRO A 107 -23.18 -11.74 2.11
CA PRO A 107 -23.79 -12.46 1.00
C PRO A 107 -23.10 -12.13 -0.32
N GLY A 108 -22.75 -13.17 -1.08
CA GLY A 108 -22.16 -12.99 -2.39
C GLY A 108 -20.73 -12.42 -2.41
N PHE A 109 -20.00 -12.47 -1.27
CA PHE A 109 -18.65 -11.92 -1.13
C PHE A 109 -17.72 -12.31 -2.29
N PHE A 110 -17.74 -13.58 -2.70
CA PHE A 110 -16.86 -14.10 -3.75
C PHE A 110 -17.48 -14.07 -5.16
N ASN A 111 -18.80 -14.22 -5.29
CA ASN A 111 -19.46 -14.58 -6.55
C ASN A 111 -20.54 -13.61 -7.05
N GLN A 112 -20.85 -12.54 -6.32
CA GLN A 112 -21.81 -11.51 -6.76
C GLN A 112 -21.14 -10.16 -7.02
N ARG A 113 -20.26 -9.72 -6.13
CA ARG A 113 -19.58 -8.44 -6.29
C ARG A 113 -18.59 -8.50 -7.45
N ARG A 114 -18.72 -7.58 -8.41
CA ARG A 114 -17.81 -7.44 -9.54
C ARG A 114 -16.78 -6.35 -9.29
N HIS A 115 -15.57 -6.60 -9.76
CA HIS A 115 -14.43 -5.70 -9.70
C HIS A 115 -13.89 -5.49 -11.11
N ARG A 116 -13.45 -4.27 -11.41
CA ARG A 116 -12.76 -4.01 -12.68
C ARG A 116 -11.32 -4.47 -12.54
N VAL A 117 -10.90 -5.40 -13.40
CA VAL A 117 -9.54 -5.94 -13.42
C VAL A 117 -9.09 -6.08 -14.87
N ALA A 118 -7.98 -5.43 -15.18
CA ALA A 118 -7.44 -5.32 -16.52
C ALA A 118 -8.51 -4.95 -17.58
N GLY A 119 -9.33 -3.93 -17.30
CA GLY A 119 -10.40 -3.49 -18.19
C GLY A 119 -11.68 -4.33 -18.18
N GLU A 120 -11.71 -5.52 -17.57
CA GLU A 120 -12.89 -6.40 -17.51
C GLU A 120 -13.56 -6.39 -16.13
N TRP A 121 -14.87 -6.62 -16.09
CA TRP A 121 -15.60 -6.81 -14.83
C TRP A 121 -15.64 -8.29 -14.44
N LEU A 122 -15.02 -8.66 -13.33
CA LEU A 122 -14.94 -10.04 -12.82
C LEU A 122 -15.35 -10.10 -11.36
N THR A 123 -16.00 -11.19 -10.95
CA THR A 123 -16.11 -11.55 -9.53
C THR A 123 -14.79 -12.13 -9.02
N LEU A 124 -14.60 -12.22 -7.70
CA LEU A 124 -13.42 -12.87 -7.12
C LEU A 124 -13.34 -14.34 -7.53
N ASP A 125 -14.48 -15.03 -7.56
CA ASP A 125 -14.63 -16.40 -8.05
C ASP A 125 -14.21 -16.54 -9.51
N GLU A 126 -14.71 -15.67 -10.39
CA GLU A 126 -14.30 -15.68 -11.81
C GLU A 126 -12.81 -15.41 -11.99
N LEU A 127 -12.23 -14.50 -11.21
CA LEU A 127 -10.81 -14.21 -11.24
C LEU A 127 -9.99 -15.45 -10.85
N GLU A 128 -10.33 -16.08 -9.72
CA GLU A 128 -9.67 -17.30 -9.24
C GLU A 128 -9.83 -18.47 -10.22
N HIS A 129 -11.07 -18.80 -10.60
CA HIS A 129 -11.32 -20.01 -11.39
C HIS A 129 -10.95 -19.83 -12.86
N ARG A 130 -11.29 -18.69 -13.49
CA ARG A 130 -11.09 -18.50 -14.93
C ARG A 130 -9.69 -17.99 -15.26
N ARG A 131 -9.21 -16.96 -14.56
CA ARG A 131 -7.92 -16.30 -14.88
C ARG A 131 -6.73 -17.03 -14.28
N LEU A 132 -6.91 -17.72 -13.15
CA LEU A 132 -5.83 -18.41 -12.45
C LEU A 132 -5.91 -19.94 -12.58
N ARG A 133 -6.85 -20.60 -11.91
CA ARG A 133 -6.89 -22.07 -11.79
C ARG A 133 -6.98 -22.77 -13.15
N LYS A 134 -8.00 -22.48 -13.96
CA LYS A 134 -8.19 -23.14 -15.27
C LYS A 134 -7.07 -22.85 -16.27
N ARG A 135 -6.48 -21.65 -16.24
CA ARG A 135 -5.43 -21.23 -17.18
C ARG A 135 -4.06 -21.83 -16.87
N TYR A 136 -3.68 -21.90 -15.60
CA TYR A 136 -2.33 -22.30 -15.19
C TYR A 136 -2.26 -23.73 -14.65
N LYS A 137 -3.37 -24.30 -14.15
CA LYS A 137 -3.42 -25.65 -13.56
C LYS A 137 -2.28 -25.91 -12.57
N ASP A 138 -1.94 -24.88 -11.79
CA ASP A 138 -0.84 -24.92 -10.83
C ASP A 138 -1.43 -25.05 -9.42
N PRO A 139 -1.31 -26.21 -8.77
CA PRO A 139 -1.95 -26.47 -7.48
C PRO A 139 -1.40 -25.57 -6.37
N ARG A 140 -0.20 -24.99 -6.57
CA ARG A 140 0.43 -24.06 -5.63
C ARG A 140 -0.36 -22.75 -5.48
N LEU A 141 -1.27 -22.44 -6.40
CA LEU A 141 -2.15 -21.26 -6.33
C LEU A 141 -3.04 -21.28 -5.08
N HIS A 142 -3.46 -22.46 -4.62
CA HIS A 142 -4.25 -22.61 -3.39
C HIS A 142 -3.54 -22.13 -2.12
N PHE A 143 -2.23 -21.97 -2.18
CA PHE A 143 -1.41 -21.45 -1.08
C PHE A 143 -0.99 -19.98 -1.27
N ALA A 144 -1.45 -19.36 -2.36
CA ALA A 144 -1.14 -17.98 -2.72
C ALA A 144 -2.38 -17.07 -2.76
N LEU A 145 -3.56 -17.65 -2.95
CA LEU A 145 -4.84 -16.95 -2.96
C LEU A 145 -5.46 -17.01 -1.57
N VAL A 146 -5.54 -15.85 -0.91
CA VAL A 146 -5.95 -15.75 0.49
C VAL A 146 -7.36 -15.19 0.57
N CYS A 147 -8.28 -16.02 1.06
CA CYS A 147 -9.72 -15.79 1.18
C CYS A 147 -10.16 -14.99 2.42
N ALA A 148 -9.25 -14.24 3.06
CA ALA A 148 -9.46 -13.48 4.31
C ALA A 148 -9.86 -14.28 5.56
N ALA A 149 -9.85 -15.61 5.52
CA ALA A 149 -10.13 -16.46 6.67
C ALA A 149 -8.85 -16.97 7.37
N MET A 150 -8.96 -17.27 8.66
CA MET A 150 -7.86 -17.81 9.48
C MET A 150 -7.39 -19.19 9.02
N GLY A 151 -8.28 -20.00 8.44
CA GLY A 151 -7.96 -21.28 7.81
C GLY A 151 -7.29 -21.14 6.44
N CYS A 152 -7.25 -19.94 5.83
CA CYS A 152 -6.52 -19.72 4.59
C CYS A 152 -5.00 -19.75 4.88
N PRO A 153 -4.17 -20.19 3.91
CA PRO A 153 -2.72 -20.08 3.99
C PRO A 153 -2.31 -18.64 4.28
N ARG A 154 -1.30 -18.48 5.16
CA ARG A 154 -0.87 -17.15 5.61
C ARG A 154 -0.47 -16.27 4.43
N ILE A 155 -0.98 -15.06 4.38
CA ILE A 155 -0.57 -14.07 3.37
C ILE A 155 0.92 -13.73 3.53
N ILE A 156 1.65 -13.56 2.41
CA ILE A 156 3.06 -13.15 2.44
C ILE A 156 3.18 -11.62 2.62
N PRO A 157 4.19 -11.13 3.37
CA PRO A 157 4.45 -9.69 3.49
C PRO A 157 5.27 -9.19 2.30
N ARG A 158 4.78 -9.39 1.08
CA ARG A 158 5.36 -8.92 -0.19
C ARG A 158 4.42 -9.23 -1.35
N ALA A 159 4.59 -8.56 -2.48
CA ALA A 159 3.87 -8.92 -3.70
C ALA A 159 4.47 -10.18 -4.33
N TYR A 160 3.65 -10.91 -5.07
CA TYR A 160 4.15 -11.89 -6.03
C TYR A 160 4.75 -11.16 -7.22
N LEU A 161 6.04 -11.37 -7.52
CA LEU A 161 6.75 -10.64 -8.57
C LEU A 161 7.08 -11.56 -9.75
N PRO A 162 7.00 -11.08 -11.00
CA PRO A 162 7.21 -11.94 -12.19
C PRO A 162 8.51 -12.75 -12.11
N ALA A 163 9.63 -12.07 -11.83
CA ALA A 163 10.97 -12.66 -11.77
C ALA A 163 11.17 -13.69 -10.65
N THR A 164 10.34 -13.67 -9.60
CA THR A 164 10.49 -14.59 -8.45
C THR A 164 9.26 -15.45 -8.18
N LEU A 165 8.26 -15.40 -9.06
CA LEU A 165 6.94 -15.98 -8.83
C LEU A 165 7.01 -17.47 -8.51
N SER A 166 7.71 -18.26 -9.32
CA SER A 166 7.79 -19.73 -9.10
C SER A 166 8.42 -20.05 -7.74
N ARG A 167 9.51 -19.34 -7.39
CA ARG A 167 10.18 -19.49 -6.09
C ARG A 167 9.26 -19.10 -4.93
N GLN A 168 8.49 -18.01 -5.07
CA GLN A 168 7.55 -17.57 -4.05
C GLN A 168 6.39 -18.58 -3.85
N LEU A 169 5.85 -19.14 -4.94
CA LEU A 169 4.82 -20.18 -4.89
C LEU A 169 5.34 -21.47 -4.25
N GLU A 170 6.54 -21.89 -4.60
CA GLU A 170 7.18 -23.06 -4.02
C GLU A 170 7.50 -22.87 -2.53
N GLU A 171 8.08 -21.74 -2.15
CA GLU A 171 8.35 -21.39 -0.75
C GLU A 171 7.05 -21.42 0.07
N ARG A 172 5.95 -20.88 -0.47
CA ARG A 172 4.66 -20.91 0.21
C ARG A 172 4.05 -22.30 0.31
N THR A 173 4.19 -23.11 -0.72
CA THR A 173 3.73 -24.50 -0.70
C THR A 173 4.49 -25.29 0.36
N ARG A 174 5.83 -25.24 0.36
CA ARG A 174 6.68 -25.90 1.36
C ARG A 174 6.34 -25.45 2.77
N ARG A 175 6.20 -24.14 3.02
CA ARG A 175 5.81 -23.63 4.34
C ARG A 175 4.45 -24.15 4.79
N THR A 176 3.47 -24.21 3.88
CA THR A 176 2.10 -24.65 4.22
C THR A 176 2.06 -26.15 4.55
N VAL A 177 2.65 -27.01 3.71
CA VAL A 177 2.56 -28.47 3.92
C VAL A 177 3.41 -28.99 5.09
N ASN A 178 4.32 -28.16 5.62
CA ASN A 178 5.12 -28.46 6.80
C ASN A 178 4.61 -27.75 8.06
N ASP A 179 3.53 -26.97 7.98
CA ASP A 179 2.90 -26.33 9.14
C ASP A 179 1.82 -27.28 9.71
N PRO A 180 1.91 -27.70 10.99
CA PRO A 180 0.93 -28.58 11.62
C PRO A 180 -0.50 -28.06 11.63
N ALA A 181 -0.71 -26.76 11.45
CA ALA A 181 -2.05 -26.17 11.28
C ALA A 181 -2.72 -26.60 9.97
N TYR A 182 -1.94 -27.06 8.98
CA TYR A 182 -2.45 -27.47 7.66
C TYR A 182 -2.19 -28.93 7.34
N VAL A 183 -1.10 -29.53 7.84
CA VAL A 183 -0.79 -30.96 7.64
C VAL A 183 -0.19 -31.55 8.91
N ARG A 184 -0.90 -32.49 9.53
CA ARG A 184 -0.48 -33.21 10.74
C ARG A 184 -0.57 -34.71 10.53
N VAL A 185 0.57 -35.38 10.53
CA VAL A 185 0.65 -36.85 10.44
C VAL A 185 0.29 -37.44 11.81
N ASP A 186 -0.60 -38.43 11.82
CA ASP A 186 -0.99 -39.22 12.98
C ASP A 186 -0.58 -40.68 12.75
N PRO A 187 0.65 -41.06 13.18
CA PRO A 187 1.15 -42.41 12.97
C PRO A 187 0.33 -43.49 13.68
N ALA A 188 -0.20 -43.20 14.88
CA ALA A 188 -0.98 -44.14 15.66
C ALA A 188 -2.32 -44.48 15.00
N GLY A 189 -2.94 -43.49 14.36
CA GLY A 189 -4.19 -43.66 13.61
C GLY A 189 -4.02 -44.04 12.14
N HIS A 190 -2.79 -44.22 11.65
CA HIS A 190 -2.48 -44.47 10.24
C HIS A 190 -3.18 -43.48 9.27
N ARG A 191 -3.18 -42.20 9.65
CA ARG A 191 -3.87 -41.11 8.93
C ARG A 191 -3.08 -39.82 8.93
N VAL A 192 -3.37 -38.96 7.97
CA VAL A 192 -2.84 -37.60 7.91
C VAL A 192 -4.00 -36.61 7.90
N TRP A 193 -3.98 -35.69 8.86
CA TRP A 193 -4.91 -34.58 8.93
C TRP A 193 -4.43 -33.47 8.01
N VAL A 194 -5.23 -33.09 7.02
CA VAL A 194 -4.91 -32.07 6.03
C VAL A 194 -5.97 -30.96 6.01
N SER A 195 -5.60 -29.75 5.62
CA SER A 195 -6.53 -28.64 5.42
C SER A 195 -7.68 -29.01 4.46
N GLU A 196 -8.88 -28.48 4.69
CA GLU A 196 -10.04 -28.68 3.79
C GLU A 196 -9.79 -28.23 2.34
N ILE A 197 -8.77 -27.42 2.08
CA ILE A 197 -8.32 -27.03 0.73
C ILE A 197 -8.05 -28.27 -0.13
N PHE A 198 -7.45 -29.32 0.45
CA PHE A 198 -7.19 -30.58 -0.26
C PHE A 198 -8.47 -31.38 -0.55
N ARG A 199 -9.57 -31.09 0.18
CA ARG A 199 -10.89 -31.67 -0.07
C ARG A 199 -11.65 -30.91 -1.16
N TRP A 200 -11.74 -29.59 -1.01
CA TRP A 200 -12.53 -28.74 -1.91
C TRP A 200 -11.93 -28.66 -3.32
N TYR A 201 -10.61 -28.81 -3.42
CA TYR A 201 -9.88 -28.72 -4.68
C TYR A 201 -9.07 -29.99 -4.98
N ALA A 202 -9.59 -31.15 -4.56
CA ALA A 202 -8.95 -32.45 -4.73
C ALA A 202 -8.44 -32.69 -6.17
N ASP A 203 -9.25 -32.36 -7.19
CA ASP A 203 -8.90 -32.50 -8.61
C ASP A 203 -7.60 -31.77 -8.99
N ASP A 204 -7.36 -30.58 -8.42
CA ASP A 204 -6.15 -29.81 -8.69
C ASP A 204 -4.92 -30.52 -8.09
N PHE A 205 -5.09 -31.35 -7.06
CA PHE A 205 -4.03 -32.13 -6.42
C PHE A 205 -3.95 -33.58 -6.94
N GLY A 206 -4.65 -33.90 -8.03
CA GLY A 206 -4.66 -35.23 -8.66
C GLY A 206 -5.83 -36.13 -8.22
N GLY A 207 -6.82 -35.58 -7.52
CA GLY A 207 -8.08 -36.23 -7.15
C GLY A 207 -7.95 -37.05 -5.87
N GLU A 208 -7.56 -38.31 -6.03
CA GLU A 208 -7.62 -39.30 -4.95
C GLU A 208 -6.55 -39.11 -3.87
N ALA A 209 -6.82 -39.66 -2.68
CA ALA A 209 -5.94 -39.55 -1.51
C ALA A 209 -4.46 -39.86 -1.78
N PRO A 210 -4.07 -40.93 -2.52
CA PRO A 210 -2.67 -41.18 -2.83
C PRO A 210 -2.02 -40.08 -3.68
N ALA A 211 -2.77 -39.45 -4.59
CA ALA A 211 -2.26 -38.36 -5.43
C ALA A 211 -2.04 -37.09 -4.60
N VAL A 212 -2.99 -36.76 -3.72
CA VAL A 212 -2.85 -35.66 -2.76
C VAL A 212 -1.64 -35.86 -1.86
N ILE A 213 -1.45 -37.07 -1.30
CA ILE A 213 -0.28 -37.38 -0.47
C ILE A 213 1.02 -37.26 -1.27
N ARG A 214 1.07 -37.75 -2.51
CA ARG A 214 2.24 -37.56 -3.39
C ARG A 214 2.55 -36.08 -3.63
N PHE A 215 1.54 -35.26 -3.90
CA PHE A 215 1.73 -33.81 -4.04
C PHE A 215 2.33 -33.22 -2.76
N ILE A 216 1.74 -33.53 -1.60
CA ILE A 216 2.20 -33.05 -0.29
C ILE A 216 3.67 -33.49 -0.04
N ASN A 217 4.00 -34.76 -0.28
CA ASN A 217 5.34 -35.30 -0.09
C ASN A 217 6.39 -34.68 -1.03
N GLY A 218 5.98 -34.12 -2.17
CA GLY A 218 6.87 -33.34 -3.04
C GLY A 218 7.41 -32.06 -2.39
N TYR A 219 6.79 -31.59 -1.30
CA TYR A 219 7.17 -30.35 -0.60
C TYR A 219 7.43 -30.53 0.90
N ARG A 220 7.15 -31.71 1.47
CA ARG A 220 7.39 -32.01 2.89
C ARG A 220 8.85 -32.31 3.17
N THR A 221 9.31 -31.93 4.36
CA THR A 221 10.62 -32.32 4.90
C THR A 221 10.58 -33.78 5.36
N ASP A 222 9.52 -34.16 6.09
CA ASP A 222 9.30 -35.53 6.56
C ASP A 222 8.14 -36.16 5.77
N PRO A 223 8.41 -37.08 4.82
CA PRO A 223 7.39 -37.68 3.99
C PRO A 223 6.33 -38.45 4.79
N ILE A 224 5.08 -38.33 4.36
CA ILE A 224 3.97 -39.15 4.85
C ILE A 224 4.14 -40.57 4.28
N PRO A 225 4.09 -41.62 5.11
CA PRO A 225 4.19 -42.99 4.62
C PRO A 225 3.04 -43.36 3.68
N GLU A 226 3.28 -44.35 2.82
CA GLU A 226 2.24 -44.89 1.94
C GLU A 226 1.10 -45.56 2.73
N GLY A 227 -0.10 -45.61 2.14
CA GLY A 227 -1.27 -46.25 2.76
C GLY A 227 -1.98 -45.44 3.84
N TYR A 228 -1.50 -44.22 4.15
CA TYR A 228 -2.18 -43.33 5.10
C TYR A 228 -3.48 -42.80 4.50
N SER A 229 -4.54 -42.76 5.31
CA SER A 229 -5.82 -42.16 4.94
C SER A 229 -5.83 -40.64 5.16
N LEU A 230 -6.59 -39.90 4.35
CA LEU A 230 -6.80 -38.47 4.58
C LEU A 230 -7.91 -38.24 5.61
N ALA A 231 -7.62 -37.41 6.60
CA ALA A 231 -8.59 -36.78 7.48
C ALA A 231 -8.51 -35.26 7.29
N TYR A 232 -9.58 -34.52 7.61
CA TYR A 232 -9.65 -33.09 7.30
C TYR A 232 -9.70 -32.24 8.57
N ILE A 233 -8.85 -31.21 8.62
CA ILE A 233 -8.82 -30.21 9.67
C ILE A 233 -9.97 -29.23 9.41
N PRO A 234 -10.89 -28.99 10.37
CA PRO A 234 -12.00 -28.04 10.19
C PRO A 234 -11.49 -26.65 9.80
N TYR A 235 -12.14 -26.03 8.81
CA TYR A 235 -11.70 -24.74 8.29
C TYR A 235 -12.21 -23.57 9.15
N ASP A 236 -11.28 -22.78 9.69
CA ASP A 236 -11.57 -21.60 10.48
C ASP A 236 -11.91 -20.40 9.57
N TRP A 237 -13.20 -20.06 9.51
CA TRP A 237 -13.72 -18.94 8.72
C TRP A 237 -13.64 -17.57 9.41
N THR A 238 -13.07 -17.48 10.62
CA THR A 238 -12.87 -16.19 11.28
C THR A 238 -11.91 -15.32 10.49
N LEU A 239 -12.11 -13.99 10.53
CA LEU A 239 -11.34 -13.04 9.74
C LEU A 239 -9.85 -13.08 10.13
N ASN A 240 -8.96 -13.12 9.14
CA ASN A 240 -7.51 -13.14 9.33
C ASN A 240 -6.91 -11.76 9.68
N GLY A 241 -7.63 -10.98 10.48
CA GLY A 241 -7.20 -9.66 10.94
C GLY A 241 -6.00 -9.75 11.88
N TYR A 242 -5.06 -8.82 11.70
CA TYR A 242 -4.06 -8.50 12.72
C TYR A 242 -4.74 -7.63 13.77
N ARG A 243 -4.61 -8.03 15.04
CA ARG A 243 -4.88 -7.18 16.19
C ARG A 243 -3.59 -7.14 16.98
N GLU A 244 -3.04 -5.94 17.16
CA GLU A 244 -1.92 -5.76 18.08
C GLU A 244 -2.42 -6.16 19.47
N ALA A 245 -1.75 -7.12 20.10
CA ALA A 245 -2.03 -7.41 21.50
C ALA A 245 -1.71 -6.15 22.31
N PRO A 246 -2.53 -5.76 23.31
CA PRO A 246 -2.15 -4.66 24.18
C PRO A 246 -0.75 -4.94 24.74
N SER A 247 0.17 -3.99 24.56
CA SER A 247 1.52 -4.09 25.11
C SER A 247 1.42 -4.29 26.63
N PRO A 248 2.23 -5.18 27.25
CA PRO A 248 2.32 -5.26 28.70
C PRO A 248 3.07 -4.01 29.20
N SER A 249 2.36 -2.89 29.33
CA SER A 249 2.85 -1.70 30.01
C SER A 249 2.33 -1.71 31.45
N SER A 250 3.28 -1.78 32.38
CA SER A 250 3.27 -1.27 33.76
C SER A 250 2.06 -1.61 34.64
N GLU A 251 2.34 -2.41 35.68
CA GLU A 251 1.69 -2.40 37.00
C GLU A 251 0.23 -1.93 37.05
N ALA A 252 -0.68 -2.90 37.15
CA ALA A 252 -2.00 -2.63 37.70
C ALA A 252 -1.83 -2.19 39.17
N PRO A 253 -2.32 -1.02 39.60
CA PRO A 253 -2.64 -0.83 40.99
C PRO A 253 -3.91 -1.65 41.26
N GLU A 254 -3.82 -2.60 42.18
CA GLU A 254 -5.00 -3.10 42.88
C GLU A 254 -5.69 -1.90 43.55
N GLY A 255 -6.83 -1.51 43.00
CA GLY A 255 -7.68 -0.44 43.52
C GLY A 255 -9.12 -0.72 43.10
N GLU A 256 -10.02 -0.67 44.07
CA GLU A 256 -11.44 -1.04 44.02
C GLU A 256 -12.19 -0.67 42.73
N PRO A 257 -13.24 -1.45 42.36
CA PRO A 257 -14.03 -1.16 41.17
C PRO A 257 -14.73 0.21 41.32
N PRO A 258 -14.65 1.09 40.31
CA PRO A 258 -15.39 2.35 40.35
C PRO A 258 -16.90 2.07 40.32
N PRO A 259 -17.72 2.89 41.00
CA PRO A 259 -19.16 2.70 41.03
C PRO A 259 -19.76 2.86 39.63
N GLY A 260 -20.82 2.10 39.39
CA GLY A 260 -21.46 1.92 38.09
C GLY A 260 -21.68 3.23 37.32
N ARG A 261 -21.34 3.20 36.03
CA ARG A 261 -21.67 4.28 35.10
C ARG A 261 -23.19 4.45 35.04
N PRO A 262 -23.71 5.68 35.22
CA PRO A 262 -25.10 5.97 34.87
C PRO A 262 -25.30 5.69 33.38
N GLY A 263 -26.39 5.01 33.05
CA GLY A 263 -26.73 4.65 31.68
C GLY A 263 -26.74 5.86 30.75
N ILE A 264 -26.09 5.71 29.60
CA ILE A 264 -26.26 6.64 28.48
C ILE A 264 -27.71 6.46 27.97
N PRO A 265 -28.53 7.53 27.88
CA PRO A 265 -29.84 7.43 27.26
C PRO A 265 -29.67 7.00 25.80
N ARG A 266 -30.46 6.02 25.35
CA ARG A 266 -30.67 5.78 23.92
C ARG A 266 -31.25 7.06 23.33
N GLY A 267 -30.41 7.81 22.62
CA GLY A 267 -30.87 8.92 21.78
C GLY A 267 -31.60 8.35 20.58
N GLU A 268 -32.91 8.59 20.54
CA GLU A 268 -33.71 8.61 19.32
C GLU A 268 -33.10 9.58 18.29
N GLY A 269 -33.40 9.33 17.01
CA GLY A 269 -32.74 9.91 15.86
C GLY A 269 -32.38 11.39 15.96
N SER A 270 -31.10 11.71 15.83
CA SER A 270 -30.67 13.08 15.57
C SER A 270 -30.86 13.38 14.08
N SER A 271 -31.93 14.11 13.79
CA SER A 271 -32.00 15.01 12.65
C SER A 271 -30.71 15.83 12.57
N ILE A 272 -30.00 15.71 11.45
CA ILE A 272 -28.84 16.52 11.13
C ILE A 272 -29.29 18.00 11.13
N SER A 273 -28.64 18.81 11.96
CA SER A 273 -28.81 20.26 11.97
C SER A 273 -28.29 20.86 10.64
N PRO A 274 -28.95 21.87 10.03
CA PRO A 274 -28.57 22.36 8.70
C PRO A 274 -27.29 23.21 8.65
N GLU A 275 -26.64 23.45 9.79
CA GLU A 275 -25.59 24.49 9.90
C GLU A 275 -24.17 23.93 10.07
N ALA A 276 -23.97 22.62 9.98
CA ALA A 276 -22.64 22.08 9.77
C ALA A 276 -22.30 22.15 8.27
N ASN A 277 -21.67 23.27 7.85
CA ASN A 277 -21.05 23.42 6.53
C ASN A 277 -19.78 22.53 6.40
N LEU A 278 -19.92 21.23 6.68
CA LEU A 278 -18.92 20.24 6.30
C LEU A 278 -19.19 19.87 4.84
N GLN A 279 -18.83 20.81 3.94
CA GLN A 279 -18.84 20.53 2.53
C GLN A 279 -17.75 19.49 2.25
N ALA A 280 -18.14 18.32 1.76
CA ALA A 280 -17.21 17.31 1.30
C ALA A 280 -16.41 17.89 0.12
N TYR A 281 -15.29 18.51 0.43
CA TYR A 281 -14.40 19.09 -0.57
C TYR A 281 -13.85 17.93 -1.40
N THR A 282 -14.32 17.81 -2.62
CA THR A 282 -13.75 16.86 -3.58
C THR A 282 -12.54 17.59 -4.17
N PRO A 283 -11.30 17.24 -3.84
CA PRO A 283 -10.11 18.00 -4.23
C PRO A 283 -9.83 17.99 -5.76
N SER A 284 -10.76 17.45 -6.54
CA SER A 284 -10.68 17.25 -8.00
C SER A 284 -11.67 18.11 -8.78
N THR A 285 -12.54 18.89 -8.10
CA THR A 285 -13.42 19.84 -8.77
C THR A 285 -12.77 21.21 -8.81
N LEU A 286 -12.80 21.85 -9.98
CA LEU A 286 -12.37 23.23 -10.12
C LEU A 286 -13.29 24.15 -9.31
N LEU A 287 -12.68 25.04 -8.54
CA LEU A 287 -13.28 26.29 -8.04
C LEU A 287 -14.08 27.00 -9.14
N GLN A 288 -15.25 27.50 -8.79
CA GLN A 288 -16.06 28.36 -9.64
C GLN A 288 -15.42 29.75 -9.77
N PRO A 289 -15.76 30.53 -10.82
CA PRO A 289 -15.28 31.90 -10.97
C PRO A 289 -15.47 32.73 -9.68
N GLY A 290 -14.38 33.28 -9.15
CA GLY A 290 -14.39 34.11 -7.93
C GLY A 290 -14.26 33.36 -6.61
N GLU A 291 -14.30 32.02 -6.61
CA GLU A 291 -14.00 31.23 -5.42
C GLU A 291 -12.49 31.20 -5.13
N VAL A 292 -12.14 31.21 -3.85
CA VAL A 292 -10.75 31.18 -3.37
C VAL A 292 -10.54 29.98 -2.45
N GLU A 293 -9.49 29.20 -2.69
CA GLU A 293 -8.98 28.16 -1.80
C GLU A 293 -7.70 28.62 -1.11
N ILE A 294 -7.65 28.47 0.21
CA ILE A 294 -6.43 28.59 1.00
C ILE A 294 -6.16 27.23 1.63
N LYS A 295 -4.98 26.67 1.38
CA LYS A 295 -4.58 25.36 1.92
C LYS A 295 -3.27 25.47 2.69
N LEU A 296 -3.25 24.88 3.88
CA LEU A 296 -2.06 24.73 4.70
C LEU A 296 -1.78 23.25 4.90
N PHE A 297 -0.55 22.82 4.63
CA PHE A 297 -0.08 21.47 4.90
C PHE A 297 1.19 21.54 5.74
N ASN A 298 1.25 20.74 6.80
CA ASN A 298 2.42 20.66 7.67
C ASN A 298 2.75 19.19 7.95
N ASN A 299 4.02 18.83 7.80
CA ASN A 299 4.54 17.50 8.11
C ASN A 299 5.78 17.64 9.00
N LEU A 300 5.78 16.91 10.12
CA LEU A 300 6.93 16.78 11.01
C LEU A 300 7.36 15.30 11.02
N TYR A 301 8.60 15.05 10.63
CA TYR A 301 9.22 13.73 10.67
C TYR A 301 10.48 13.76 11.53
N THR A 302 10.70 12.73 12.34
CA THR A 302 11.89 12.61 13.20
C THR A 302 12.38 11.17 13.23
N GLN A 303 13.70 10.98 13.30
CA GLN A 303 14.30 9.67 13.39
C GLN A 303 15.55 9.69 14.29
N THR A 304 15.82 8.55 14.92
CA THR A 304 17.05 8.27 15.71
C THR A 304 17.75 7.00 15.25
N ALA A 305 17.26 6.40 14.17
CA ALA A 305 17.80 5.22 13.51
C ALA A 305 17.39 5.27 12.04
N PHE A 306 18.20 4.66 11.18
CA PHE A 306 17.95 4.52 9.76
C PHE A 306 18.20 3.08 9.32
N PHE A 307 17.86 2.75 8.08
CA PHE A 307 18.19 1.45 7.50
C PHE A 307 19.35 1.63 6.52
N ASP A 308 20.36 0.76 6.62
CA ASP A 308 21.48 0.77 5.68
C ASP A 308 21.06 0.22 4.30
N ALA A 309 21.96 0.26 3.33
CA ALA A 309 21.73 -0.25 1.97
C ALA A 309 21.41 -1.76 1.92
N ARG A 310 21.64 -2.49 3.02
CA ARG A 310 21.36 -3.92 3.16
C ARG A 310 20.07 -4.18 3.95
N GLY A 311 19.35 -3.13 4.35
CA GLY A 311 18.09 -3.22 5.10
C GLY A 311 18.28 -3.51 6.59
N HIS A 312 19.48 -3.36 7.15
CA HIS A 312 19.69 -3.47 8.59
C HIS A 312 19.40 -2.14 9.27
N ARG A 313 18.70 -2.19 10.40
CA ARG A 313 18.46 -1.01 11.23
C ARG A 313 19.76 -0.61 11.93
N VAL A 314 20.26 0.57 11.61
CA VAL A 314 21.43 1.19 12.24
C VAL A 314 20.94 2.29 13.17
N ALA A 315 21.33 2.23 14.45
CA ALA A 315 21.07 3.32 15.37
C ALA A 315 21.89 4.55 14.93
N GLY A 316 21.24 5.70 14.84
CA GLY A 316 21.92 6.95 14.56
C GLY A 316 22.44 7.57 15.86
N ASP A 317 23.61 8.22 15.78
CA ASP A 317 24.22 8.91 16.92
C ASP A 317 23.49 10.22 17.27
N ARG A 318 22.58 10.66 16.40
CA ARG A 318 21.86 11.94 16.47
C ARG A 318 20.37 11.73 16.19
N ARG A 319 19.55 12.67 16.68
CA ARG A 319 18.17 12.84 16.20
C ARG A 319 18.21 13.70 14.96
N THR A 320 17.57 13.25 13.89
CA THR A 320 17.33 14.09 12.72
C THR A 320 15.83 14.36 12.60
N SER A 321 15.47 15.64 12.55
CA SER A 321 14.09 16.10 12.42
C SER A 321 13.94 16.95 11.17
N PHE A 322 12.83 16.77 10.47
CA PHE A 322 12.47 17.43 9.22
C PHE A 322 11.07 17.99 9.34
N PHE A 323 10.90 19.22 8.90
CA PHE A 323 9.61 19.90 8.82
C PHE A 323 9.37 20.34 7.37
N THR A 324 8.17 20.08 6.86
CA THR A 324 7.70 20.58 5.56
C THR A 324 6.36 21.28 5.76
N GLY A 325 6.34 22.57 5.46
CA GLY A 325 5.16 23.42 5.37
C GLY A 325 4.86 23.77 3.91
N ILE A 326 3.59 23.75 3.53
CA ILE A 326 3.12 24.26 2.23
C ILE A 326 1.94 25.18 2.50
N ALA A 327 2.02 26.41 2.01
CA ALA A 327 0.90 27.34 1.95
C ALA A 327 0.48 27.52 0.49
N ALA A 328 -0.77 27.22 0.17
CA ALA A 328 -1.33 27.36 -1.16
C ALA A 328 -2.46 28.39 -1.15
N LEU A 329 -2.49 29.22 -2.18
CA LEU A 329 -3.61 30.07 -2.53
C LEU A 329 -4.02 29.74 -3.96
N ARG A 330 -5.31 29.51 -4.20
CA ARG A 330 -5.86 29.27 -5.54
C ARG A 330 -7.14 30.05 -5.73
N VAL A 331 -7.36 30.53 -6.94
CA VAL A 331 -8.55 31.26 -7.36
C VAL A 331 -9.15 30.59 -8.59
N GLY A 332 -10.46 30.38 -8.60
CA GLY A 332 -11.20 29.97 -9.79
C GLY A 332 -11.33 31.13 -10.76
N MET A 333 -10.78 31.01 -11.95
CA MET A 333 -10.90 32.04 -13.00
C MET A 333 -12.17 31.82 -13.83
N ASP A 334 -12.40 30.58 -14.25
CA ASP A 334 -13.59 30.16 -14.98
C ASP A 334 -13.93 28.69 -14.70
N PHE A 335 -14.92 28.12 -15.40
CA PHE A 335 -15.34 26.73 -15.22
C PHE A 335 -14.30 25.67 -15.68
N ARG A 336 -13.15 26.10 -16.22
CA ARG A 336 -12.11 25.25 -16.78
C ARG A 336 -10.72 25.53 -16.23
N TRP A 337 -10.48 26.69 -15.61
CA TRP A 337 -9.16 27.14 -15.20
C TRP A 337 -9.17 27.73 -13.79
N ASN A 338 -8.28 27.20 -12.96
CA ASN A 338 -7.90 27.80 -11.69
C ASN A 338 -6.42 28.10 -11.73
N VAL A 339 -6.05 29.23 -11.13
CA VAL A 339 -4.66 29.65 -10.99
C VAL A 339 -4.34 29.85 -9.53
N GLY A 340 -3.10 29.62 -9.15
CA GLY A 340 -2.69 29.75 -7.77
C GLY A 340 -1.20 29.83 -7.60
N VAL A 341 -0.78 29.91 -6.34
CA VAL A 341 0.61 29.87 -5.94
C VAL A 341 0.75 28.96 -4.73
N GLU A 342 1.80 28.14 -4.72
CA GLU A 342 2.22 27.33 -3.58
C GLU A 342 3.57 27.84 -3.08
N VAL A 343 3.68 28.07 -1.77
CA VAL A 343 4.92 28.46 -1.09
C VAL A 343 5.34 27.32 -0.19
N TYR A 344 6.56 26.84 -0.42
CA TYR A 344 7.16 25.73 0.32
C TYR A 344 8.11 26.27 1.37
N PHE A 345 7.95 25.83 2.60
CA PHE A 345 8.83 26.14 3.70
C PHE A 345 9.34 24.84 4.31
N LYS A 346 10.65 24.70 4.46
CA LYS A 346 11.25 23.48 5.03
C LYS A 346 12.26 23.83 6.10
N ALA A 347 12.37 22.94 7.08
CA ALA A 347 13.40 23.00 8.09
C ALA A 347 13.97 21.61 8.39
N VAL A 348 15.26 21.56 8.68
CA VAL A 348 15.98 20.36 9.08
C VAL A 348 16.81 20.66 10.32
N ARG A 349 16.87 19.73 11.26
CA ARG A 349 17.65 19.82 12.49
C ARG A 349 18.29 18.48 12.83
N TYR A 350 19.61 18.45 12.88
CA TYR A 350 20.39 17.31 13.34
C TYR A 350 20.97 17.65 14.71
N ASP A 351 20.54 16.92 15.72
CA ASP A 351 20.80 17.30 17.12
C ASP A 351 21.14 16.07 17.96
N VAL A 352 21.55 16.28 19.21
CA VAL A 352 21.84 15.19 20.14
C VAL A 352 20.63 14.25 20.24
N ARG A 353 20.88 12.95 20.40
CA ARG A 353 19.83 11.92 20.30
C ARG A 353 18.61 12.13 21.21
N ASN A 354 18.83 12.72 22.39
CA ASN A 354 17.80 12.99 23.39
C ASN A 354 17.13 14.37 23.26
N SER A 355 17.48 15.16 22.23
CA SER A 355 16.83 16.44 21.93
C SER A 355 15.34 16.27 21.63
N SER A 356 14.59 17.37 21.75
CA SER A 356 13.15 17.37 21.47
C SER A 356 12.91 17.25 19.96
N PRO A 357 11.99 16.38 19.51
CA PRO A 357 11.63 16.31 18.09
C PRO A 357 11.01 17.62 17.57
N PHE A 358 10.46 18.44 18.45
CA PHE A 358 9.84 19.73 18.13
C PHE A 358 10.85 20.88 18.01
N ASP A 359 12.13 20.68 18.36
CA ASP A 359 13.13 21.73 18.26
C ASP A 359 13.39 22.22 16.82
N VAL A 360 12.99 21.44 15.81
CA VAL A 360 13.03 21.87 14.40
C VAL A 360 12.06 23.03 14.11
N LEU A 361 10.99 23.17 14.91
CA LEU A 361 10.01 24.25 14.80
C LEU A 361 10.52 25.59 15.33
N LYS A 362 11.73 25.63 15.89
CA LYS A 362 12.45 26.88 16.19
C LYS A 362 12.94 27.59 14.94
N PHE A 363 12.98 26.88 13.79
CA PHE A 363 13.38 27.40 12.49
C PHE A 363 14.72 28.14 12.50
N SER A 364 15.68 27.62 13.27
CA SER A 364 17.01 28.21 13.41
C SER A 364 17.95 27.86 12.26
N ARG A 365 18.92 28.74 11.99
CA ARG A 365 20.05 28.48 11.07
C ARG A 365 21.34 28.30 11.88
N GLY A 366 22.12 27.27 11.57
CA GLY A 366 23.32 26.92 12.32
C GLY A 366 24.12 25.80 11.65
N ASN A 367 25.07 25.21 12.40
CA ASN A 367 25.95 24.16 11.85
C ASN A 367 25.20 22.90 11.40
N HIS A 368 24.10 22.58 12.08
CA HIS A 368 23.29 21.37 11.83
C HIS A 368 21.79 21.66 11.78
N THR A 369 21.42 22.91 11.58
CA THR A 369 20.03 23.36 11.51
C THR A 369 19.88 24.29 10.33
N ARG A 370 18.87 24.05 9.49
CA ARG A 370 18.57 24.92 8.35
C ARG A 370 17.06 25.10 8.27
N SER A 371 16.65 26.28 7.83
CA SER A 371 15.26 26.64 7.58
C SER A 371 15.20 27.66 6.45
N ALA A 372 14.29 27.46 5.51
CA ALA A 372 14.09 28.37 4.39
C ALA A 372 12.70 28.21 3.79
N ILE A 373 12.24 29.27 3.14
CA ILE A 373 11.29 29.14 2.05
C ILE A 373 12.08 28.53 0.90
N THR A 374 11.74 27.30 0.51
CA THR A 374 12.54 26.52 -0.45
C THR A 374 12.07 26.72 -1.87
N ALA A 375 10.77 26.92 -2.07
CA ALA A 375 10.23 27.16 -3.40
C ALA A 375 8.99 28.05 -3.38
N ILE A 376 8.80 28.79 -4.48
CA ILE A 376 7.55 29.44 -4.84
C ILE A 376 7.11 28.85 -6.17
N ALA A 377 5.87 28.37 -6.24
CA ALA A 377 5.37 27.64 -7.38
C ALA A 377 4.07 28.25 -7.89
N PRO A 378 4.07 29.00 -9.02
CA PRO A 378 2.83 29.24 -9.75
C PRO A 378 2.21 27.89 -10.14
N THR A 379 0.89 27.81 -10.00
CA THR A 379 0.12 26.60 -10.26
C THR A 379 -1.05 26.91 -11.18
N VAL A 380 -1.36 25.96 -12.06
CA VAL A 380 -2.54 25.97 -12.90
C VAL A 380 -3.25 24.65 -12.72
N MET A 381 -4.55 24.68 -12.47
CA MET A 381 -5.40 23.51 -12.40
C MET A 381 -6.51 23.65 -13.42
N PHE A 382 -6.70 22.64 -14.25
CA PHE A 382 -7.65 22.73 -15.36
C PHE A 382 -8.36 21.41 -15.63
N ALA A 383 -9.56 21.49 -16.20
CA ALA A 383 -10.35 20.33 -16.62
C ALA A 383 -10.04 20.04 -18.11
N PRO A 384 -9.31 18.95 -18.42
CA PRO A 384 -8.89 18.66 -19.80
C PRO A 384 -10.05 18.20 -20.68
N LEU A 385 -11.09 17.58 -20.11
CA LEU A 385 -12.22 16.99 -20.83
C LEU A 385 -13.53 17.55 -20.28
N SER A 386 -14.32 18.21 -21.13
CA SER A 386 -15.64 18.74 -20.76
C SER A 386 -16.65 17.65 -20.37
N SER A 387 -16.43 16.41 -20.84
CA SER A 387 -17.26 15.25 -20.51
C SER A 387 -16.95 14.62 -19.14
N LEU A 388 -15.85 15.02 -18.47
CA LEU A 388 -15.45 14.52 -17.16
C LEU A 388 -15.27 15.70 -16.17
N PRO A 389 -16.37 16.29 -15.67
CA PRO A 389 -16.33 17.53 -14.87
C PRO A 389 -15.63 17.38 -13.51
N HIS A 390 -15.34 16.15 -13.07
CA HIS A 390 -14.64 15.84 -11.82
C HIS A 390 -13.18 15.43 -12.04
N LEU A 391 -12.68 15.51 -13.28
CA LEU A 391 -11.28 15.29 -13.61
C LEU A 391 -10.60 16.65 -13.83
N SER A 392 -9.65 16.96 -12.96
CA SER A 392 -8.78 18.12 -13.08
C SER A 392 -7.32 17.68 -13.09
N VAL A 393 -6.50 18.34 -13.89
CA VAL A 393 -5.04 18.19 -13.87
C VAL A 393 -4.45 19.44 -13.24
N GLN A 394 -3.58 19.27 -12.24
CA GLN A 394 -2.82 20.39 -11.68
C GLN A 394 -1.37 20.30 -12.15
N THR A 395 -0.85 21.41 -12.65
CA THR A 395 0.55 21.57 -12.97
C THR A 395 1.14 22.73 -12.18
N LEU A 396 2.39 22.58 -11.74
CA LEU A 396 3.12 23.62 -11.01
C LEU A 396 4.58 23.65 -11.41
N LEU A 397 5.13 24.85 -11.48
CA LEU A 397 6.54 25.10 -11.79
C LEU A 397 7.21 25.64 -10.52
N LEU A 398 8.05 24.85 -9.88
CA LEU A 398 8.67 25.20 -8.60
C LEU A 398 9.97 25.97 -8.85
N PHE A 399 9.97 27.25 -8.50
CA PHE A 399 11.16 28.08 -8.52
C PHE A 399 11.87 28.00 -7.16
N PRO A 400 13.15 27.60 -7.13
CA PRO A 400 13.99 27.68 -5.93
C PRO A 400 13.98 29.10 -5.36
N ALA A 401 13.66 29.23 -4.07
CA ALA A 401 13.51 30.52 -3.40
C ALA A 401 14.64 30.83 -2.39
N ALA A 402 15.61 29.93 -2.25
CA ALA A 402 16.83 30.16 -1.48
C ALA A 402 18.04 29.54 -2.17
N SER A 403 19.23 29.98 -1.78
CA SER A 403 20.50 29.38 -2.19
C SER A 403 20.82 28.13 -1.36
N ASP A 404 21.70 27.28 -1.89
CA ASP A 404 22.25 26.12 -1.16
C ASP A 404 21.18 25.09 -0.73
N LEU A 405 20.02 25.00 -1.38
CA LEU A 405 18.93 24.13 -0.91
C LEU A 405 19.35 22.67 -0.72
N GLU A 406 20.28 22.18 -1.55
CA GLU A 406 20.78 20.81 -1.50
C GLU A 406 21.84 20.59 -0.40
N GLY A 407 22.48 21.68 0.06
CA GLY A 407 23.60 21.66 0.98
C GLY A 407 24.96 21.61 0.25
N MET A 408 25.93 22.41 0.72
CA MET A 408 27.30 22.40 0.19
C MET A 408 28.00 21.06 0.42
N GLU A 409 29.02 20.74 -0.39
CA GLU A 409 29.88 19.57 -0.19
C GLU A 409 30.38 19.49 1.27
N GLY A 410 30.01 18.41 1.95
CA GLY A 410 30.36 18.14 3.35
C GLY A 410 29.26 18.43 4.37
N ARG A 411 28.10 18.97 3.97
CA ARG A 411 26.93 19.20 4.86
C ARG A 411 25.78 18.26 4.46
N ASN A 412 25.38 17.37 5.35
CA ASN A 412 24.34 16.34 5.10
C ASN A 412 22.90 16.86 5.30
N GLU A 413 22.70 18.17 5.45
CA GLU A 413 21.43 18.80 5.79
C GLU A 413 20.68 19.33 4.55
N PHE A 414 20.20 18.42 3.71
CA PHE A 414 19.37 18.74 2.53
C PHE A 414 18.03 19.39 2.95
N LEU A 415 17.64 20.47 2.27
CA LEU A 415 16.31 21.09 2.40
C LEU A 415 15.44 20.80 1.18
N ASP A 416 15.96 21.05 -0.01
CA ASP A 416 15.24 20.86 -1.27
C ASP A 416 16.19 20.80 -2.47
N GLN A 417 15.66 20.49 -3.65
CA GLN A 417 16.42 20.62 -4.89
C GLN A 417 16.65 22.11 -5.21
N GLY A 418 17.86 22.43 -5.66
CA GLY A 418 18.28 23.78 -6.04
C GLY A 418 17.90 24.17 -7.47
N GLU A 419 17.32 23.25 -8.23
CA GLU A 419 16.96 23.43 -9.64
C GLU A 419 15.47 23.75 -9.84
N LEU A 420 15.16 24.34 -11.00
CA LEU A 420 13.78 24.54 -11.45
C LEU A 420 13.11 23.18 -11.66
N GLN A 421 11.94 22.97 -11.06
CA GLN A 421 11.22 21.70 -11.17
C GLN A 421 9.83 21.90 -11.77
N TRP A 422 9.38 20.95 -12.59
CA TRP A 422 8.03 20.93 -13.15
C TRP A 422 7.29 19.68 -12.71
N TRP A 423 6.22 19.85 -11.93
CA TRP A 423 5.40 18.76 -11.42
C TRP A 423 3.99 18.84 -12.00
N THR A 424 3.43 17.67 -12.35
CA THR A 424 2.02 17.53 -12.77
C THR A 424 1.40 16.40 -11.97
N ARG A 425 0.23 16.64 -11.38
CA ARG A 425 -0.46 15.72 -10.47
C ARG A 425 -1.95 15.67 -10.71
#